data_AF-A0A645G020-F1
#
_entry.id   AF-A0A645G020-F1
#
_cell.length_a   1.000
_cell.length_b   1.000
_cell.length_c   1.000
_cell.angle_alpha   90.00
_cell.angle_beta   90.00
_cell.angle_gamma   90.00
#
_symmetry.space_group_name_H-M   'P 1'
#
loop_
_entity.id
_entity.type
_entity.pdbx_description
1 polymer ?
#
loop_
_entity_poly.entity_id
_entity_poly.type
_entity_poly.pdbx_seq_one_letter_code
_entity_poly.pdbx_strand_id
1 'polypeptide(L)'
;MADGGLCSLIHRFITADRTCQGKPVATVVTCRRSGATSALATLNSFFAMKSMPVVTSTYWNLLIGATPALARQDTEGLRTMRNLARNMAWLLKCMQAGKRNGIQNPDLE
;
A
#
# COMPACT_ATOMS: atom_id res chain seq x y z
N MET A 1 3.60 -2.26 -16.60
CA MET A 1 4.26 -3.37 -15.88
C MET A 1 5.02 -2.75 -14.73
N ALA A 2 5.04 -3.37 -13.55
CA ALA A 2 5.82 -2.84 -12.43
C ALA A 2 7.30 -2.78 -12.82
N ASP A 3 7.99 -1.72 -12.39
CA ASP A 3 9.42 -1.54 -12.66
C ASP A 3 10.24 -2.66 -12.00
N GLY A 4 11.09 -3.33 -12.78
CA GLY A 4 11.87 -4.47 -12.30
C GLY A 4 12.87 -4.09 -11.20
N GLY A 5 13.41 -2.86 -11.27
CA GLY A 5 14.28 -2.31 -10.24
C GLY A 5 13.55 -2.17 -8.90
N LEU A 6 12.37 -1.53 -8.91
CA LEU A 6 11.53 -1.40 -7.73
C LEU A 6 11.14 -2.76 -7.13
N CYS A 7 10.70 -3.71 -7.97
CA CYS A 7 10.37 -5.06 -7.50
C CYS A 7 11.58 -5.73 -6.82
N SER A 8 12.78 -5.63 -7.41
CA SER A 8 14.00 -6.21 -6.83
C SER A 8 14.37 -5.56 -5.48
N LEU A 9 14.18 -4.25 -5.36
CA LEU A 9 14.45 -3.49 -4.15
C LEU A 9 13.48 -3.88 -3.03
N ILE A 10 12.17 -3.90 -3.31
CA ILE A 10 11.14 -4.27 -2.34
C ILE A 10 11.34 -5.73 -1.92
N HIS A 11 11.58 -6.63 -2.87
CA HIS A 11 11.84 -8.03 -2.57
C HIS A 11 13.04 -8.19 -1.62
N ARG A 12 14.16 -7.51 -1.89
CA ARG A 12 15.33 -7.51 -1.00
C ARG A 12 15.05 -6.89 0.37
N PHE A 13 14.30 -5.80 0.42
CA PHE A 13 13.94 -5.15 1.68
C PHE A 13 13.07 -6.07 2.55
N ILE A 14 12.05 -6.68 1.95
CA ILE A 14 11.12 -7.57 2.64
C ILE A 14 11.79 -8.87 3.10
N THR A 15 12.77 -9.39 2.35
CA THR A 15 13.50 -10.60 2.77
C THR A 15 14.55 -10.30 3.86
N ALA A 16 15.22 -9.15 3.78
CA ALA A 16 16.28 -8.79 4.72
C ALA A 16 15.78 -8.32 6.10
N ASP A 17 14.71 -7.51 6.14
CA ASP A 17 14.24 -6.89 7.38
C ASP A 17 13.02 -7.63 7.95
N ARG A 18 13.08 -8.02 9.23
CA ARG A 18 11.92 -8.61 9.95
C ARG A 18 11.09 -7.58 10.71
N THR A 19 11.60 -6.37 10.93
CA THR A 19 10.94 -5.35 11.75
C THR A 19 9.67 -4.78 11.12
N CYS A 20 9.45 -5.00 9.82
CA CYS A 20 8.29 -4.52 9.08
C CYS A 20 7.06 -5.44 9.21
N GLN A 21 7.21 -6.65 9.76
CA GLN A 21 6.13 -7.61 9.95
C GLN A 21 4.99 -7.04 10.80
N GLY A 22 3.74 -7.25 10.37
CA GLY A 22 2.55 -6.75 11.05
C GLY A 22 2.34 -5.23 10.95
N LYS A 23 3.23 -4.47 10.30
CA LYS A 23 3.04 -3.03 10.08
C LYS A 23 2.14 -2.80 8.86
N PRO A 24 1.20 -1.84 8.93
CA PRO A 24 0.32 -1.55 7.81
C PRO A 24 1.10 -0.92 6.66
N VAL A 25 0.69 -1.21 5.43
CA VAL A 25 1.34 -0.72 4.21
C VAL A 25 0.31 -0.38 3.15
N ALA A 26 0.60 0.59 2.30
CA ALA A 26 -0.22 0.91 1.15
C ALA A 26 0.66 1.09 -0.09
N THR A 27 0.33 0.36 -1.15
CA THR A 27 0.91 0.60 -2.47
C THR A 27 0.05 1.61 -3.21
N VAL A 28 0.67 2.57 -3.89
CA VAL A 28 0.01 3.50 -4.81
C VAL A 28 0.71 3.42 -6.16
N VAL A 29 -0.08 3.30 -7.24
CA VAL A 29 0.45 3.21 -8.60
C VAL A 29 -0.17 4.31 -9.46
N THR A 30 0.62 4.88 -10.36
CA THR A 30 0.08 5.73 -11.43
C THR A 30 0.43 5.16 -12.80
N CYS A 31 -0.44 5.38 -13.78
CA CYS A 31 -0.18 5.01 -15.17
C CYS A 31 -0.70 6.08 -16.13
N ARG A 32 -0.19 6.03 -17.37
CA ARG A 32 -0.68 6.89 -18.46
C ARG A 32 -1.93 6.34 -19.15
N ARG A 33 -2.09 5.01 -19.21
CA ARG A 33 -3.17 4.34 -19.96
C ARG A 33 -3.70 3.09 -19.26
N SER A 34 -2.87 2.05 -19.12
CA SER A 34 -3.28 0.75 -18.57
C SER A 34 -2.13 0.04 -17.85
N GLY A 35 -2.43 -1.05 -17.14
CA GLY A 35 -1.43 -1.87 -16.43
C GLY A 35 -1.12 -1.43 -15.00
N ALA A 36 -1.88 -0.47 -14.43
CA ALA A 36 -1.74 -0.09 -13.02
C ALA A 36 -2.22 -1.18 -12.07
N THR A 37 -3.30 -1.89 -12.42
CA THR A 37 -3.87 -2.98 -11.60
C THR A 37 -2.93 -4.18 -11.50
N SER A 38 -2.31 -4.59 -12.60
CA SER A 38 -1.32 -5.67 -12.57
C SER A 38 -0.07 -5.29 -11.78
N ALA A 39 0.43 -4.06 -11.94
CA ALA A 39 1.55 -3.56 -11.13
C ALA A 39 1.19 -3.50 -9.64
N LEU A 40 -0.02 -3.04 -9.30
CA LEU A 40 -0.51 -3.00 -7.92
C LEU A 40 -0.60 -4.40 -7.30
N ALA A 41 -1.11 -5.39 -8.05
CA ALA A 41 -1.18 -6.78 -7.60
C ALA A 41 0.21 -7.39 -7.35
N THR A 42 1.16 -7.18 -8.28
CA THR A 42 2.55 -7.62 -8.11
C THR A 42 3.21 -7.00 -6.89
N LEU A 43 3.01 -5.70 -6.65
CA LEU A 43 3.61 -5.02 -5.50
C LEU A 43 3.00 -5.49 -4.18
N ASN A 44 1.67 -5.70 -4.15
CA ASN A 44 0.99 -6.18 -2.95
C ASN A 44 1.37 -7.61 -2.56
N SER A 45 1.75 -8.47 -3.51
CA SER A 45 2.15 -9.85 -3.18
C SER A 45 3.40 -9.89 -2.29
N PHE A 46 4.35 -8.96 -2.47
CA PHE A 46 5.53 -8.86 -1.61
C PHE A 46 5.16 -8.57 -0.15
N PHE A 47 4.19 -7.69 0.08
CA PHE A 47 3.73 -7.34 1.42
C PHE A 47 2.89 -8.45 2.06
N ALA A 48 2.10 -9.16 1.26
CA ALA A 48 1.37 -10.35 1.72
C ALA A 48 2.32 -11.44 2.22
N MET A 49 3.46 -11.66 1.55
CA MET A 49 4.49 -12.61 2.01
C MET A 49 5.09 -12.27 3.39
N LYS A 50 4.92 -11.03 3.88
CA LYS A 50 5.48 -10.55 5.15
C LYS A 50 4.43 -10.35 6.24
N SER A 51 3.20 -10.83 6.04
CA SER A 51 2.08 -10.62 6.97
C SER A 51 1.89 -9.13 7.32
N MET A 52 2.02 -8.27 6.32
CA MET A 52 1.77 -6.83 6.47
C MET A 52 0.30 -6.53 6.09
N PRO A 53 -0.48 -5.87 6.96
CA PRO A 53 -1.83 -5.44 6.60
C PRO A 53 -1.82 -4.43 5.45
N VAL A 54 -2.38 -4.82 4.30
CA VAL A 54 -2.48 -3.94 3.12
C VAL A 54 -3.68 -3.01 3.28
N VAL A 55 -3.43 -1.71 3.31
CA VAL A 55 -4.47 -0.67 3.42
C VAL A 55 -5.01 -0.33 2.04
N THR A 56 -6.33 -0.44 1.92
CA THR A 56 -7.08 -0.18 0.70
C THR A 56 -7.84 1.14 0.79
N SER A 57 -8.34 1.59 -0.36
CA SER A 57 -9.21 2.75 -0.47
C SER A 57 -10.60 2.35 -0.97
N THR A 58 -11.45 3.33 -1.29
CA THR A 58 -12.76 3.14 -1.92
C THR A 58 -12.68 2.56 -3.34
N TYR A 59 -11.50 2.55 -3.93
CA TYR A 59 -11.20 1.87 -5.19
C TYR A 59 -9.75 1.39 -5.16
N TRP A 60 -9.29 0.76 -6.24
CA TRP A 60 -7.87 0.41 -6.41
C TRP A 60 -7.00 1.64 -6.11
N ASN A 61 -5.91 1.46 -5.35
CA ASN A 61 -4.98 2.52 -4.98
C ASN A 61 -4.17 3.01 -6.20
N LEU A 62 -4.85 3.59 -7.17
CA LEU A 62 -4.29 4.04 -8.43
C LEU A 62 -4.84 5.40 -8.85
N LEU A 63 -4.04 6.09 -9.67
CA LEU A 63 -4.43 7.34 -10.34
C LEU A 63 -3.95 7.33 -11.79
N ILE A 64 -4.69 7.98 -12.68
CA ILE A 64 -4.31 8.14 -14.09
C ILE A 64 -3.69 9.52 -14.30
N GLY A 65 -2.42 9.55 -14.74
CA GLY A 65 -1.73 10.80 -15.04
C GLY A 65 -0.22 10.63 -15.14
N ALA A 66 0.35 10.93 -16.32
CA ALA A 66 1.81 10.84 -16.53
C ALA A 66 2.59 12.01 -15.90
N THR A 67 1.90 13.08 -15.50
CA THR A 67 2.50 14.26 -14.86
C THR A 67 1.65 14.70 -13.68
N PRO A 68 2.19 15.45 -12.70
CA PRO A 68 1.41 15.98 -11.60
C PRO A 68 0.22 16.84 -12.06
N ALA A 69 0.35 17.55 -13.18
CA ALA A 69 -0.74 18.33 -13.76
C ALA A 69 -1.87 17.44 -14.27
N LEU A 70 -1.56 16.34 -14.95
CA LEU A 70 -2.55 15.37 -15.44
C LEU A 70 -3.16 14.57 -14.29
N ALA A 71 -2.37 14.14 -13.31
CA ALA A 71 -2.86 13.43 -12.14
C ALA A 71 -3.83 14.29 -11.31
N ARG A 72 -3.67 15.63 -11.32
CA ARG A 72 -4.62 16.54 -10.68
C ARG A 72 -5.98 16.60 -11.36
N GLN A 73 -6.07 16.21 -12.63
CA GLN A 73 -7.32 16.16 -13.38
C GLN A 73 -8.12 14.88 -13.09
N ASP A 74 -7.46 13.84 -12.57
CA ASP A 74 -8.11 12.61 -12.11
C ASP A 74 -8.80 12.82 -10.75
N THR A 75 -9.98 13.44 -10.79
CA THR A 75 -10.75 13.77 -9.58
C THR A 75 -11.15 12.54 -8.78
N GLU A 76 -11.41 11.42 -9.46
CA GLU A 76 -11.72 10.13 -8.83
C GLU A 76 -10.49 9.52 -8.16
N GLY A 77 -9.36 9.45 -8.86
CA GLY A 77 -8.09 9.00 -8.30
C GLY A 77 -7.66 9.83 -7.08
N LEU A 78 -7.83 11.15 -7.13
CA LEU A 78 -7.58 12.02 -5.97
C LEU A 78 -8.52 11.72 -4.79
N ARG A 79 -9.81 11.46 -5.05
CA ARG A 79 -10.75 11.03 -4.01
C ARG A 79 -10.30 9.70 -3.39
N THR A 80 -9.86 8.77 -4.21
CA THR A 80 -9.28 7.50 -3.77
C THR A 80 -8.05 7.72 -2.90
N MET A 81 -7.14 8.64 -3.23
CA MET A 81 -5.99 8.93 -2.36
C MET A 81 -6.37 9.56 -1.02
N ARG A 82 -7.37 10.45 -1.01
CA ARG A 82 -7.89 11.01 0.25
C ARG A 82 -8.49 9.92 1.15
N ASN A 83 -9.24 8.99 0.56
CA ASN A 83 -9.83 7.88 1.30
C ASN A 83 -8.76 6.89 1.78
N LEU A 84 -7.72 6.65 0.98
CA LEU A 84 -6.57 5.83 1.39
C LEU A 84 -5.90 6.42 2.64
N ALA A 85 -5.65 7.73 2.64
CA ALA A 85 -5.05 8.42 3.77
C ALA A 85 -5.93 8.34 5.04
N ARG A 86 -7.25 8.49 4.89
CA ARG A 86 -8.21 8.32 6.00
C ARG A 86 -8.20 6.90 6.55
N ASN A 87 -8.21 5.89 5.67
CA ASN A 87 -8.18 4.48 6.06
C ASN A 87 -6.86 4.12 6.76
N MET A 88 -5.73 4.61 6.26
CA MET A 88 -4.42 4.43 6.90
C MET A 88 -4.38 5.07 8.29
N ALA A 89 -4.83 6.33 8.40
CA ALA A 89 -4.87 7.04 9.68
C ALA A 89 -5.80 6.34 10.69
N TRP A 90 -6.95 5.85 10.23
CA TRP A 90 -7.87 5.07 11.06
C TRP A 90 -7.22 3.77 11.55
N LEU A 91 -6.62 2.98 10.65
CA LEU A 91 -5.98 1.71 11.00
C LEU A 91 -4.83 1.91 12.00
N LEU A 92 -3.98 2.92 11.78
CA LEU A 92 -2.90 3.25 12.71
C LEU A 92 -3.42 3.59 14.11
N LYS A 93 -4.51 4.37 14.19
CA LYS A 93 -5.17 4.69 15.48
C LYS A 93 -5.75 3.44 16.13
N CYS A 94 -6.39 2.55 15.36
CA CYS A 94 -6.90 1.28 15.86
C CYS A 94 -5.78 0.39 16.40
N MET A 95 -4.68 0.24 15.67
CA MET A 95 -3.53 -0.54 16.12
C MET A 95 -2.89 0.06 17.38
N GLN A 96 -2.78 1.39 17.47
CA GLN A 96 -2.28 2.06 18.67
C GLN A 96 -3.21 1.85 19.86
N ALA A 97 -4.52 1.98 19.66
CA ALA A 97 -5.52 1.71 20.68
C ALA A 97 -5.46 0.24 21.14
N GLY A 98 -5.31 -0.70 20.21
CA GLY A 98 -5.14 -2.12 20.51
C GLY A 98 -3.92 -2.37 21.40
N LYS A 99 -2.76 -1.81 21.04
CA LYS A 99 -1.53 -1.91 21.84
C LYS A 99 -1.71 -1.36 23.25
N ARG A 100 -2.41 -0.22 23.40
CA ARG A 100 -2.72 0.36 24.73
C ARG A 100 -3.63 -0.52 25.58
N ASN A 101 -4.49 -1.31 24.94
CA ASN A 101 -5.38 -2.28 25.59
C ASN A 101 -4.77 -3.69 25.68
N GLY A 102 -3.46 -3.84 25.44
CA GLY A 102 -2.76 -5.14 25.55
C GLY A 102 -2.96 -6.09 24.37
N ILE A 103 -3.59 -5.66 23.27
CA ILE A 103 -3.66 -6.45 22.03
C ILE A 103 -2.30 -6.37 21.33
N GLN A 104 -1.55 -7.45 21.41
CA GLN A 104 -0.25 -7.58 20.75
C GLN A 104 -0.41 -8.06 19.30
N ASN A 105 0.67 -7.95 18.53
CA ASN A 105 0.71 -8.55 17.21
C ASN A 105 0.60 -10.08 17.35
N PRO A 106 -0.01 -10.77 16.38
CA PRO A 106 -0.08 -12.23 16.41
C PRO A 106 1.33 -12.83 16.30
N ASP A 107 1.59 -13.87 17.09
CA ASP A 107 2.73 -14.74 16.89
C ASP A 107 2.47 -15.57 15.63
N LEU A 108 3.33 -15.44 14.62
CA LEU A 108 3.25 -16.23 13.40
C LEU A 108 4.11 -17.48 13.57
N GLU A 109 3.53 -18.63 13.24
CA GLU A 109 4.19 -19.94 13.26
C GLU A 109 5.29 -20.07 12.19
#